data_AF-A0A550C577-F1
#
_entry.id   AF-A0A550C577-F1
#
_cell.length_a   1.000
_cell.length_b   1.000
_cell.length_c   1.000
_cell.angle_alpha   90.00
_cell.angle_beta   90.00
_cell.angle_gamma   90.00
#
_symmetry.space_group_name_H-M   'P 1'
#
loop_
_entity.id
_entity.type
_entity.pdbx_description
1 polymer ?
#
loop_
_entity_poly.entity_id
_entity_poly.type
_entity_poly.pdbx_seq_one_letter_code
_entity_poly.pdbx_strand_id
1 'polypeptide(L)'
;METACAMWSVLLVPQYPHMEKIVDFTNERLQTHRAANKDLWQMMLEFCETVNPSLDNYEADGAWPTLLDEYVEWARSEEGKEQ
;
A
#
# COMPACT_ATOMS: atom_id res chain seq x y z
N MET A 1 -3.73 7.32 -11.71
CA MET A 1 -3.38 6.82 -10.37
C MET A 1 -3.89 7.77 -9.28
N GLU A 2 -3.80 9.10 -9.47
CA GLU A 2 -4.37 10.11 -8.56
C GLU A 2 -5.81 9.82 -8.09
N THR A 3 -6.73 9.51 -9.01
CA THR A 3 -8.12 9.18 -8.65
C THR A 3 -8.23 7.92 -7.79
N ALA A 4 -7.34 6.93 -8.00
CA ALA A 4 -7.32 5.71 -7.20
C ALA A 4 -6.86 6.02 -5.77
N CYS A 5 -5.78 6.79 -5.61
CA CYS A 5 -5.32 7.25 -4.30
C CYS A 5 -6.40 8.05 -3.56
N ALA A 6 -7.09 8.97 -4.24
CA ALA A 6 -8.18 9.73 -3.64
C ALA A 6 -9.33 8.82 -3.18
N MET A 7 -9.70 7.81 -3.97
CA MET A 7 -10.74 6.85 -3.58
C MET A 7 -10.29 5.97 -2.41
N TRP A 8 -9.04 5.50 -2.39
CA TRP A 8 -8.50 4.74 -1.27
C TRP A 8 -8.44 5.57 0.02
N SER A 9 -8.09 6.86 -0.08
CA SER A 9 -8.15 7.80 1.04
C SER A 9 -9.56 7.92 1.63
N VAL A 10 -10.60 7.90 0.80
CA VAL A 10 -11.99 8.03 1.27
C VAL A 10 -12.57 6.70 1.76
N LEU A 11 -12.26 5.59 1.09
CA LEU A 11 -12.90 4.29 1.33
C LEU A 11 -12.15 3.41 2.31
N LEU A 12 -10.81 3.43 2.27
CA LEU A 12 -9.96 2.46 2.96
C LEU A 12 -9.26 3.06 4.19
N VAL A 13 -8.81 4.31 4.16
CA VAL A 13 -8.21 4.98 5.34
C VAL A 13 -9.11 4.97 6.58
N PRO A 14 -10.42 5.27 6.51
CA PRO A 14 -11.26 5.20 7.72
C PRO A 14 -11.46 3.77 8.24
N GLN A 15 -11.24 2.75 7.41
CA GLN A 15 -11.39 1.33 7.77
C GLN A 15 -10.07 0.72 8.25
N TYR A 16 -8.93 1.19 7.73
CA TYR A 16 -7.60 0.60 7.90
C TYR A 16 -6.58 1.70 8.25
N PRO A 17 -6.17 1.84 9.52
CA PRO A 17 -5.26 2.91 9.96
C PRO A 17 -3.90 2.94 9.25
N HIS A 18 -3.39 1.78 8.83
CA HIS A 18 -2.11 1.67 8.12
C HIS A 18 -2.21 2.06 6.64
N MET A 19 -3.44 2.14 6.10
CA MET A 19 -3.67 2.49 4.70
C MET A 19 -3.34 3.95 4.40
N GLU A 20 -3.38 4.83 5.39
CA GLU A 20 -2.95 6.22 5.23
C GLU A 20 -1.51 6.28 4.68
N LYS A 21 -0.59 5.53 5.31
CA LYS A 21 0.81 5.44 4.87
C LYS A 21 0.94 4.86 3.45
N ILE A 22 0.11 3.87 3.09
CA ILE A 22 0.11 3.28 1.74
C ILE A 22 -0.32 4.32 0.71
N VAL A 23 -1.37 5.08 1.01
CA VAL A 23 -1.87 6.13 0.12
C VAL A 23 -0.86 7.25 -0.05
N ASP A 24 -0.20 7.68 1.03
CA ASP A 24 0.90 8.67 0.97
C ASP A 24 2.08 8.16 0.13
N PHE A 25 2.58 6.96 0.40
CA PHE A 25 3.63 6.33 -0.39
C PHE A 25 3.26 6.22 -1.88
N THR A 26 2.03 5.81 -2.15
CA THR A 26 1.54 5.65 -3.53
C THR A 26 1.38 7.01 -4.21
N ASN A 27 1.00 8.05 -3.47
CA ASN A 27 0.97 9.44 -3.95
C ASN A 27 2.37 9.95 -4.32
N GLU A 28 3.39 9.67 -3.51
CA GLU A 28 4.77 10.04 -3.83
C GLU A 28 5.29 9.30 -5.08
N ARG A 29 4.85 8.06 -5.30
CA ARG A 29 5.24 7.21 -6.44
C ARG A 29 4.29 7.23 -7.64
N LEU A 30 3.38 8.20 -7.71
CA LEU A 30 2.45 8.40 -8.84
C LEU A 30 3.14 8.49 -10.21
N GLN A 31 4.39 8.93 -10.23
CA GLN A 31 5.17 9.12 -11.46
C GLN A 31 5.57 7.79 -12.12
N THR A 32 5.79 6.75 -11.32
CA THR A 32 6.19 5.41 -11.76
C THR A 32 4.99 4.58 -12.18
N HIS A 33 3.87 4.74 -11.48
CA HIS A 33 2.63 3.98 -11.72
C HIS A 33 1.53 4.90 -12.26
N ARG A 34 1.39 5.00 -13.59
CA ARG A 34 0.46 5.95 -14.23
C ARG A 34 -1.02 5.63 -13.99
N ALA A 35 -1.39 4.36 -13.80
CA ALA A 35 -2.77 3.94 -13.60
C ALA A 35 -2.87 2.72 -12.68
N ALA A 36 -3.94 2.68 -11.87
CA ALA A 36 -4.36 1.47 -11.20
C ALA A 36 -5.33 0.71 -12.12
N ASN A 37 -4.94 -0.49 -12.54
CA ASN A 37 -5.84 -1.42 -13.22
C ASN A 37 -6.75 -2.12 -12.19
N LYS A 38 -7.69 -2.92 -12.69
CA LYS A 38 -8.62 -3.69 -11.84
C LYS A 38 -7.86 -4.63 -10.90
N ASP A 39 -6.82 -5.30 -11.40
CA ASP A 39 -6.01 -6.22 -10.61
C ASP A 39 -5.30 -5.50 -9.45
N LEU A 40 -4.68 -4.34 -9.68
CA LEU A 40 -4.04 -3.57 -8.60
C LEU A 40 -5.04 -3.12 -7.54
N TRP A 41 -6.26 -2.76 -7.96
CA TRP A 41 -7.34 -2.42 -7.03
C TRP A 41 -7.75 -3.61 -6.16
N GLN A 42 -7.86 -4.80 -6.75
CA GLN A 42 -8.18 -6.02 -6.01
C GLN A 42 -7.03 -6.39 -5.06
N MET A 43 -5.79 -6.33 -5.53
CA MET A 43 -4.59 -6.62 -4.72
C MET A 43 -4.43 -5.63 -3.57
N MET A 44 -4.70 -4.34 -3.78
CA MET A 44 -4.66 -3.33 -2.70
C MET A 44 -5.68 -3.62 -1.60
N LEU A 45 -6.90 -3.99 -1.98
CA LEU A 45 -7.92 -4.35 -1.00
C LEU A 45 -7.55 -5.64 -0.25
N GLU A 46 -7.12 -6.67 -0.98
CA GLU A 46 -6.69 -7.93 -0.38
C GLU A 46 -5.51 -7.72 0.57
N PHE A 47 -4.56 -6.84 0.23
CA PHE A 47 -3.46 -6.47 1.10
C PHE A 47 -3.96 -5.85 2.40
N CYS A 48 -4.92 -4.92 2.35
CA CYS A 48 -5.49 -4.31 3.56
C CYS A 48 -6.24 -5.32 4.45
N GLU A 49 -6.89 -6.31 3.84
CA GLU A 49 -7.67 -7.33 4.57
C GLU A 49 -6.79 -8.45 5.14
N THR A 50 -5.71 -8.80 4.44
CA THR A 50 -4.86 -9.94 4.79
C THR A 50 -3.61 -9.55 5.55
N VAL A 51 -2.98 -8.41 5.23
CA VAL A 51 -1.71 -7.99 5.82
C VAL A 51 -1.96 -7.14 7.06
N ASN A 52 -1.26 -7.46 8.14
CA ASN A 52 -1.35 -6.74 9.39
C ASN A 52 -0.68 -5.36 9.29
N PRO A 53 -1.11 -4.38 10.10
CA PRO A 53 -0.47 -3.07 10.17
C PRO A 53 1.03 -3.11 10.47
N SER A 54 1.49 -4.14 11.19
CA SER A 54 2.90 -4.36 11.54
C SER A 54 3.70 -5.04 10.43
N LEU A 55 3.07 -5.39 9.30
CA LEU A 55 3.67 -6.05 8.15
C LEU A 55 4.40 -7.38 8.49
N ASP A 56 4.06 -7.99 9.63
CA ASP A 56 4.71 -9.18 10.18
C ASP A 56 4.35 -10.44 9.39
N ASN A 57 3.11 -10.50 8.90
CA ASN A 57 2.61 -11.60 8.08
C ASN A 57 2.74 -11.34 6.56
N TYR A 58 3.48 -10.31 6.17
CA TYR A 58 3.76 -10.05 4.76
C TYR A 58 4.84 -10.99 4.21
N GLU A 59 4.53 -11.69 3.13
CA GLU A 59 5.45 -12.57 2.40
C GLU A 59 5.83 -11.96 1.04
N ALA A 60 7.12 -11.65 0.86
CA ALA A 60 7.65 -11.07 -0.38
C ALA A 60 7.73 -12.06 -1.56
N ASP A 61 7.58 -13.37 -1.31
CA ASP A 61 7.43 -14.40 -2.35
C ASP A 61 5.97 -14.53 -2.84
N GLY A 62 5.06 -13.74 -2.26
CA GLY A 62 3.65 -13.70 -2.64
C GLY A 62 3.43 -13.15 -4.05
N ALA A 63 2.23 -13.35 -4.60
CA ALA A 63 1.83 -12.84 -5.91
C ALA A 63 1.47 -11.34 -5.88
N TRP A 64 2.09 -10.57 -4.99
CA TRP A 64 1.81 -9.15 -4.85
C TRP A 64 2.43 -8.35 -6.01
N PRO A 65 1.78 -7.25 -6.44
CA PRO A 65 2.39 -6.31 -7.37
C PRO A 65 3.61 -5.64 -6.72
N THR A 66 4.64 -5.38 -7.52
CA THR A 66 5.89 -4.75 -7.07
C THR A 66 5.69 -3.44 -6.30
N LEU A 67 4.61 -2.70 -6.58
CA LEU A 67 4.24 -1.51 -5.82
C LEU A 67 4.07 -1.79 -4.31
N LEU A 68 3.45 -2.93 -3.96
CA LEU A 68 3.24 -3.33 -2.57
C LEU A 68 4.52 -3.83 -1.93
N ASP A 69 5.35 -4.59 -2.66
CA ASP A 69 6.69 -4.97 -2.20
C ASP A 69 7.51 -3.72 -1.84
N GLU A 70 7.58 -2.75 -2.74
CA GLU A 70 8.29 -1.50 -2.52
C GLU A 70 7.72 -0.70 -1.33
N TYR A 71 6.39 -0.74 -1.13
CA TYR A 71 5.75 -0.13 0.03
C TYR A 71 6.20 -0.81 1.34
N VAL A 72 6.21 -2.14 1.39
CA VAL A 72 6.59 -2.88 2.60
C VAL A 72 8.06 -2.65 2.94
N GLU A 73 8.94 -2.65 1.93
CA GLU A 73 10.35 -2.32 2.13
C GLU A 73 10.52 -0.89 2.68
N TRP A 74 9.79 0.08 2.12
CA TRP A 74 9.82 1.47 2.59
C TRP A 74 9.28 1.61 4.02
N ALA A 75 8.13 1.00 4.31
CA ALA A 75 7.48 1.07 5.62
C ALA A 75 8.34 0.44 6.72
N ARG A 76 8.96 -0.72 6.45
CA ARG A 76 9.92 -1.36 7.37
C ARG A 76 11.18 -0.51 7.59
N SER A 77 11.64 0.21 6.57
CA SER A 77 12.78 1.12 6.67
C SER A 77 12.48 2.36 7.52
N GLU A 78 11.27 2.92 7.40
CA GLU A 78 10.83 4.06 8.21
C GLU A 78 10.59 3.68 9.68
N GLU A 79 10.03 2.50 9.97
CA GLU A 79 9.88 1.99 11.35
C GLU A 79 11.22 1.79 12.07
N GLY A 80 12.29 1.50 11.33
CA GLY A 80 13.65 1.39 11.88
C GLY A 80 14.34 2.74 12.15
N LYS A 81 13.79 3.87 11.69
CA LYS A 81 14.39 5.21 11.90
C LYS A 81 13.86 5.93 13.13
N GLU A 82 12.79 5.44 13.75
CA GLU A 82 12.20 6.03 14.95
C GLU A 82 12.67 5.37 16.27
N GLN A 83 13.88 4.77 16.27
CA GLN A 83 14.56 4.25 17.47
C GLN A 83 15.82 5.04 17.82
#